data_AF-A0A8B6E295-F1
#
_entry.id   AF-A0A8B6E295-F1
#
_cell.length_a   1.000
_cell.length_b   1.000
_cell.length_c   1.000
_cell.angle_alpha   90.00
_cell.angle_beta   90.00
_cell.angle_gamma   90.00
#
_symmetry.space_group_name_H-M   'P 1'
#
loop_
_entity.id
_entity.type
_entity.pdbx_description
1 polymer ?
#
loop_
_entity_poly.entity_id
_entity_poly.type
_entity_poly.pdbx_seq_one_letter_code
_entity_poly.pdbx_strand_id
1 'polypeptide(L)'
;MLKELHEDIETNKAPWEGVDCPGFYPYQTTKSSDILMSENKEFPNWMQFQQNREVEGVNCNFLINGNTTEQKRILSSMRHTKFDVVPPSFYLNRTTDCQQYINETGFITSSLTEEEENFPIAYSIVVYKHIEQVERLLRSIYRPQNVYCIHCDKKADDTFKQALRGITSCFDNVFMSTRSISVIWGTTSC
;
A
#
# COMPACT_ATOMS: atom_id res chain seq x y z
N MET A 1 9.78 2.82 -59.04
CA MET A 1 9.64 1.35 -59.16
C MET A 1 10.34 0.77 -57.94
N LEU A 2 9.54 0.45 -56.93
CA LEU A 2 9.93 -0.19 -55.67
C LEU A 2 10.29 -1.66 -55.93
N LYS A 3 11.30 -2.17 -55.22
CA LYS A 3 11.44 -3.54 -54.65
C LYS A 3 12.74 -3.58 -53.84
N GLU A 4 12.63 -3.53 -52.51
CA GLU A 4 12.66 -4.69 -51.60
C GLU A 4 14.09 -5.16 -51.27
N LEU A 5 14.60 -4.70 -50.11
CA LEU A 5 15.49 -5.48 -49.27
C LEU A 5 14.70 -5.76 -47.98
N HIS A 6 14.29 -7.01 -47.82
CA HIS A 6 13.79 -7.58 -46.58
C HIS A 6 14.97 -7.70 -45.62
N GLU A 7 14.85 -7.08 -44.45
CA GLU A 7 15.69 -7.40 -43.29
C GLU A 7 14.81 -7.39 -42.03
N ASP A 8 14.57 -8.62 -41.58
CA ASP A 8 14.02 -9.14 -40.32
C ASP A 8 13.58 -8.15 -39.22
N ILE A 9 12.26 -8.03 -39.05
CA ILE A 9 11.66 -7.63 -37.76
C ILE A 9 11.65 -8.88 -36.88
N GLU A 10 12.69 -9.07 -36.08
CA GLU A 10 12.64 -9.97 -34.93
C GLU A 10 11.47 -9.56 -34.03
N THR A 11 10.48 -10.45 -33.94
CA THR A 11 9.39 -10.38 -32.99
C THR A 11 10.00 -10.48 -31.58
N ASN A 12 10.23 -9.33 -30.94
CA ASN A 12 10.54 -9.25 -29.52
C ASN A 12 9.32 -9.72 -28.72
N LYS A 13 9.17 -11.04 -28.59
CA LYS A 13 8.27 -11.66 -27.63
C LYS A 13 8.70 -11.25 -26.24
N ALA A 14 7.77 -10.71 -25.46
CA ALA A 14 8.08 -10.37 -24.09
C ALA A 14 8.40 -11.67 -23.30
N PRO A 15 9.30 -11.65 -22.31
CA PRO A 15 9.76 -12.85 -21.59
C PRO A 15 8.67 -13.71 -20.90
N TRP A 16 7.43 -13.24 -20.86
CA TRP A 16 6.26 -13.92 -20.31
C TRP A 16 5.36 -14.60 -21.36
N GLU A 17 5.66 -14.50 -22.66
CA GLU A 17 4.94 -15.23 -23.71
C GLU A 17 5.31 -16.73 -23.67
N GLY A 18 4.66 -17.48 -22.77
CA GLY A 18 4.88 -18.91 -22.56
C GLY A 18 4.50 -19.42 -21.17
N VAL A 19 4.16 -18.52 -20.24
CA VAL A 19 3.53 -18.91 -18.97
C VAL A 19 2.01 -18.87 -19.11
N ASP A 20 1.40 -20.05 -19.20
CA ASP A 20 -0.05 -20.23 -19.14
C ASP A 20 -0.54 -19.97 -17.69
N CYS A 21 -0.66 -18.70 -17.32
CA CYS A 21 -1.41 -18.31 -16.14
C CYS A 21 -2.89 -18.11 -16.55
N PRO A 22 -3.84 -18.97 -16.13
CA PRO A 22 -5.25 -18.83 -16.51
C PRO A 22 -5.83 -17.53 -15.92
N GLY A 23 -6.10 -16.54 -16.78
CA GLY A 23 -6.77 -15.28 -16.43
C GLY A 23 -6.08 -13.98 -16.88
N PHE A 24 -4.95 -14.04 -17.60
CA PHE A 24 -4.28 -12.84 -18.11
C PHE A 24 -4.93 -12.38 -19.44
N TYR A 25 -5.89 -11.45 -19.37
CA TYR A 25 -6.38 -10.76 -20.58
C TYR A 25 -5.56 -9.49 -20.82
N PRO A 26 -5.20 -9.19 -22.08
CA PRO A 26 -4.44 -7.98 -22.41
C PRO A 26 -5.22 -6.72 -22.01
N TYR A 27 -4.54 -5.81 -21.29
CA TYR A 27 -5.08 -4.53 -20.86
C TYR A 27 -5.29 -3.62 -22.08
N GLN A 28 -6.53 -3.19 -22.33
CA GLN A 28 -6.80 -2.14 -23.32
C GLN A 28 -6.59 -0.77 -22.66
N THR A 29 -5.67 0.02 -23.21
CA THR A 29 -5.39 1.38 -22.73
C THR A 29 -6.38 2.36 -23.36
N THR A 30 -7.31 2.88 -22.55
CA THR A 30 -8.09 4.07 -22.94
C THR A 30 -7.33 5.31 -22.49
N LYS A 31 -6.95 6.16 -23.45
CA LYS A 31 -6.34 7.47 -23.18
C LYS A 31 -7.36 8.36 -22.47
N SER A 32 -7.01 8.82 -21.27
CA SER A 32 -7.70 9.92 -20.61
C SER A 32 -6.98 11.21 -21.00
N SER A 33 -7.64 12.07 -21.77
CA SER A 33 -7.21 13.44 -22.00
C SER A 33 -8.04 14.37 -21.11
N ASP A 34 -7.34 15.39 -20.61
CA ASP A 34 -7.86 16.62 -20.00
C ASP A 34 -7.99 16.61 -18.47
N ILE A 35 -6.89 16.98 -17.80
CA ILE A 35 -6.90 17.50 -16.43
C ILE A 35 -6.48 18.97 -16.50
N LEU A 36 -7.45 19.88 -16.36
CA LEU A 36 -7.21 21.27 -16.03
C LEU A 36 -7.09 21.39 -14.51
N MET A 37 -5.90 21.70 -14.02
CA MET A 37 -5.62 21.93 -12.62
C MET A 37 -6.18 23.30 -12.20
N SER A 38 -7.16 23.32 -11.29
CA SER A 38 -7.54 24.55 -10.58
C SER A 38 -6.91 24.56 -9.19
N GLU A 39 -6.01 25.51 -8.96
CA GLU A 39 -5.42 25.79 -7.66
C GLU A 39 -6.43 26.46 -6.71
N ASN A 40 -6.20 26.24 -5.40
CA ASN A 40 -6.88 26.78 -4.21
C ASN A 40 -8.01 25.92 -3.63
N LYS A 41 -7.62 25.00 -2.74
CA LYS A 41 -8.50 24.54 -1.66
C LYS A 41 -7.74 24.65 -0.34
N GLU A 42 -8.29 25.44 0.56
CA GLU A 42 -7.86 25.54 1.95
C GLU A 42 -7.91 24.15 2.61
N PHE A 43 -6.90 23.85 3.42
CA PHE A 43 -6.72 22.54 4.06
C PHE A 43 -7.92 22.21 5.00
N PRO A 44 -8.68 21.13 4.77
CA PRO A 44 -9.78 20.75 5.65
C PRO A 44 -9.31 20.20 7.00
N ASN A 45 -10.22 20.22 7.98
CA ASN A 45 -10.08 19.91 9.41
C ASN A 45 -9.55 18.49 9.79
N TRP A 46 -9.07 17.68 8.85
CA TRP A 46 -8.55 16.33 9.15
C TRP A 46 -7.21 16.36 9.91
N MET A 47 -6.53 17.51 9.97
CA MET A 47 -5.35 17.72 10.83
C MET A 47 -5.65 17.50 12.33
N GLN A 48 -6.92 17.59 12.77
CA GLN A 48 -7.27 17.32 14.18
C GLN A 48 -7.19 15.83 14.54
N PHE A 49 -7.41 14.92 13.59
CA PHE A 49 -7.37 13.47 13.86
C PHE A 49 -5.95 12.89 14.00
N GLN A 50 -4.90 13.70 13.83
CA GLN A 50 -3.52 13.28 14.04
C GLN A 50 -2.94 13.68 15.41
N GLN A 51 -3.72 14.39 16.25
CA GLN A 51 -3.17 15.13 17.40
C GLN A 51 -2.44 14.32 18.48
N ASN A 52 -2.50 12.98 18.52
CA ASN A 52 -1.86 12.18 19.57
C ASN A 52 -0.90 11.10 19.05
N ARG A 53 -0.14 11.39 17.99
CA ARG A 53 0.92 10.48 17.51
C ARG A 53 2.25 11.19 17.27
N GLU A 54 2.54 12.18 18.11
CA GLU A 54 3.86 12.78 18.13
C GLU A 54 4.87 11.74 18.64
N VAL A 55 5.98 11.60 17.91
CA VAL A 55 7.11 10.82 18.40
C VAL A 55 7.82 11.68 19.43
N GLU A 56 7.79 11.24 20.69
CA GLU A 56 8.38 11.99 21.80
C GLU A 56 9.85 12.33 21.50
N GLY A 57 10.20 13.62 21.65
CA GLY A 57 11.56 14.09 21.46
C GLY A 57 12.05 14.07 20.00
N VAL A 58 11.16 14.10 18.99
CA VAL A 58 11.51 14.21 17.57
C VAL A 58 10.71 15.33 16.89
N ASN A 59 11.39 16.29 16.26
CA ASN A 59 10.73 17.32 15.47
C ASN A 59 10.67 16.91 13.98
N CYS A 60 9.54 16.36 13.54
CA CYS A 60 9.34 15.91 12.16
C CYS A 60 9.46 17.04 11.13
N ASN A 61 9.04 18.27 11.48
CA ASN A 61 9.15 19.40 10.56
C ASN A 61 10.62 19.73 10.25
N PHE A 62 11.50 19.68 11.24
CA PHE A 62 12.94 19.87 11.02
C PHE A 62 13.57 18.74 10.20
N LEU A 63 13.12 17.50 10.40
CA LEU A 63 13.61 16.37 9.60
C LEU A 63 13.20 16.48 8.13
N ILE A 64 11.93 16.78 7.87
CA ILE A 64 11.37 16.92 6.51
C ILE A 64 12.04 18.09 5.78
N ASN A 65 12.28 19.21 6.47
CA ASN A 65 12.91 20.40 5.89
C ASN A 65 14.45 20.31 5.80
N GLY A 66 15.07 19.16 6.10
CA GLY A 66 16.50 18.99 5.89
C GLY A 66 17.41 19.61 6.97
N ASN A 67 16.92 19.85 8.18
CA ASN A 67 17.72 20.40 9.26
C ASN A 67 18.83 19.41 9.67
N THR A 68 20.07 19.74 9.33
CA THR A 68 21.22 18.84 9.54
C THR A 68 21.52 18.56 11.02
N THR A 69 21.21 19.49 11.93
CA THR A 69 21.41 19.31 13.37
C THR A 69 20.45 18.26 13.91
N GLU A 70 19.17 18.37 13.56
CA GLU A 70 18.16 17.41 13.98
C GLU A 70 18.41 16.03 13.37
N GLN A 71 18.77 15.97 12.09
CA GLN A 71 19.13 14.71 11.43
C GLN A 71 20.32 14.01 12.12
N LYS A 72 21.39 14.74 12.45
CA LYS A 72 22.54 14.16 13.17
C LYS A 72 22.14 13.65 14.55
N ARG A 73 21.28 14.39 15.27
CA ARG A 73 20.77 13.99 16.58
C ARG A 73 19.98 12.69 16.51
N ILE A 74 19.04 12.61 15.56
CA ILE A 74 18.21 11.41 15.36
C ILE A 74 19.05 10.22 14.89
N LEU A 75 20.01 10.41 13.97
CA LEU A 75 20.93 9.35 13.54
C LEU A 75 21.75 8.79 14.71
N SER A 76 22.14 9.65 15.66
CA SER A 76 22.86 9.23 16.85
C SER A 76 21.94 8.44 17.80
N SER A 77 20.70 8.90 17.98
CA SER A 77 19.69 8.21 18.79
C SER A 77 19.31 6.84 18.22
N MET A 78 19.05 6.75 16.91
CA MET A 78 18.64 5.52 16.21
C MET A 78 19.66 4.38 16.36
N ARG A 79 20.95 4.68 16.53
CA ARG A 79 21.99 3.65 16.77
C ARG A 79 21.80 2.92 18.09
N HIS A 80 21.18 3.58 19.06
CA HIS A 80 21.00 3.07 20.41
C HIS A 80 19.57 2.62 20.70
N THR A 81 18.62 3.01 19.85
CA THR A 81 17.22 2.59 19.96
C THR A 81 17.06 1.13 19.52
N LYS A 82 16.55 0.29 20.42
CA LYS A 82 16.03 -1.02 20.04
C LYS A 82 14.64 -0.83 19.44
N PHE A 83 14.43 -1.37 18.25
CA PHE A 83 13.11 -1.43 17.65
C PHE A 83 12.37 -2.65 18.21
N ASP A 84 11.35 -2.39 19.02
CA ASP A 84 10.44 -3.44 19.47
C ASP A 84 9.53 -3.81 18.29
N VAL A 85 9.78 -4.98 17.71
CA VAL A 85 8.96 -5.50 16.61
C VAL A 85 7.63 -5.97 17.19
N VAL A 86 6.53 -5.38 16.73
CA VAL A 86 5.19 -5.81 17.14
C VAL A 86 4.90 -7.19 16.52
N PRO A 87 4.64 -8.24 17.33
CA PRO A 87 4.40 -9.58 16.81
C PRO A 87 3.01 -9.68 16.16
N PRO A 88 2.79 -10.59 15.19
CA PRO A 88 1.47 -10.79 14.57
C PRO A 88 0.34 -11.11 15.55
N SER A 89 0.65 -11.77 16.67
CA SER A 89 -0.33 -12.09 17.72
C SER A 89 -0.96 -10.85 18.37
N PHE A 90 -0.26 -9.71 18.40
CA PHE A 90 -0.81 -8.45 18.89
C PHE A 90 -2.06 -8.04 18.08
N TYR A 91 -1.99 -8.21 16.76
CA TYR A 91 -3.06 -7.85 15.83
C TYR A 91 -4.26 -8.77 15.96
N LEU A 92 -4.05 -10.07 16.18
CA LEU A 92 -5.14 -11.04 16.38
C LEU A 92 -6.08 -10.63 17.52
N ASN A 93 -5.53 -10.13 18.62
CA ASN A 93 -6.32 -9.68 19.76
C ASN A 93 -6.98 -8.32 19.48
N ARG A 94 -6.23 -7.38 18.88
CA ARG A 94 -6.72 -6.01 18.59
C ARG A 94 -7.85 -5.99 17.57
N THR A 95 -7.82 -6.86 16.56
CA THR A 95 -8.84 -6.90 15.50
C THR A 95 -10.09 -7.67 15.89
N THR A 96 -10.24 -8.08 17.16
CA THR A 96 -11.50 -8.68 17.65
C THR A 96 -12.61 -7.63 17.78
N ASP A 97 -12.25 -6.41 18.17
CA ASP A 97 -13.13 -5.24 18.15
C ASP A 97 -12.67 -4.27 17.05
N CYS A 98 -13.31 -4.38 15.90
CA CYS A 98 -12.95 -3.58 14.73
C CYS A 98 -13.22 -2.07 14.93
N GLN A 99 -14.25 -1.69 15.68
CA GLN A 99 -14.53 -0.27 15.92
C GLN A 99 -13.43 0.35 16.78
N GLN A 100 -13.04 -0.34 17.85
CA GLN A 100 -11.92 0.09 18.68
C GLN A 100 -10.61 0.14 17.89
N TYR A 101 -10.32 -0.91 17.12
CA TYR A 101 -9.12 -0.99 16.28
C TYR A 101 -9.02 0.19 15.30
N ILE A 102 -10.08 0.48 14.54
CA ILE A 102 -10.10 1.55 13.54
C ILE A 102 -9.88 2.92 14.19
N ASN A 103 -10.53 3.16 15.32
CA ASN A 103 -10.44 4.42 16.06
C ASN A 103 -9.05 4.65 16.66
N GLU A 104 -8.49 3.63 17.33
CA GLU A 104 -7.16 3.73 17.97
C GLU A 104 -6.03 3.79 16.94
N THR A 105 -6.14 3.01 15.86
CA THR A 105 -5.16 3.03 14.76
C THR A 105 -5.33 4.29 13.89
N GLY A 106 -6.41 5.06 14.05
CA GLY A 106 -6.63 6.36 13.43
C GLY A 106 -6.63 6.29 11.90
N PHE A 107 -7.47 5.39 11.37
CA PHE A 107 -7.82 5.34 9.95
C PHE A 107 -8.76 6.48 9.59
N ILE A 108 -8.64 6.98 8.35
CA ILE A 108 -9.55 7.99 7.80
C ILE A 108 -10.73 7.25 7.17
N THR A 109 -11.90 7.29 7.83
CA THR A 109 -13.09 6.52 7.46
C THR A 109 -14.16 7.33 6.71
N SER A 110 -13.85 8.58 6.35
CA SER A 110 -14.70 9.44 5.53
C SER A 110 -13.93 10.01 4.34
N SER A 111 -14.61 10.24 3.21
CA SER A 111 -14.05 11.01 2.09
C SER A 111 -13.71 12.43 2.56
N LEU A 112 -12.52 12.93 2.23
CA LEU A 112 -12.10 14.27 2.68
C LEU A 112 -12.61 15.37 1.75
N THR A 113 -12.85 15.03 0.49
CA THR A 113 -13.35 15.95 -0.54
C THR A 113 -14.31 15.22 -1.48
N GLU A 114 -15.22 15.98 -2.09
CA GLU A 114 -16.12 15.47 -3.15
C GLU A 114 -15.32 14.96 -4.37
N GLU A 115 -14.16 15.56 -4.65
CA GLU A 115 -13.27 15.13 -5.73
C GLU A 115 -12.70 13.73 -5.48
N GLU A 116 -12.24 13.46 -4.25
CA GLU A 116 -11.77 12.13 -3.85
C GLU A 116 -12.90 11.08 -3.85
N GLU A 117 -14.12 11.47 -3.52
CA GLU A 117 -15.29 10.58 -3.53
C GLU A 117 -15.70 10.18 -4.95
N ASN A 118 -15.62 11.12 -5.88
CA ASN A 118 -15.95 10.91 -7.29
C ASN A 118 -14.84 10.19 -8.09
N PHE A 119 -13.67 9.94 -7.47
CA PHE A 119 -12.53 9.29 -8.12
C PHE A 119 -12.01 8.09 -7.33
N PRO A 120 -12.73 6.95 -7.31
CA PRO A 120 -12.33 5.76 -6.58
C PRO A 120 -11.11 5.07 -7.22
N ILE A 121 -10.15 4.68 -6.39
CA ILE A 121 -8.91 3.99 -6.80
C ILE A 121 -8.91 2.55 -6.31
N ALA A 122 -8.37 1.64 -7.13
CA ALA A 122 -8.13 0.25 -6.75
C ALA A 122 -6.63 -0.02 -6.52
N TYR A 123 -6.28 -0.64 -5.38
CA TYR A 123 -4.93 -1.04 -5.03
C TYR A 123 -4.78 -2.57 -5.04
N SER A 124 -3.65 -3.03 -5.56
CA SER A 124 -3.19 -4.42 -5.41
C SER A 124 -1.87 -4.43 -4.65
N ILE A 125 -1.87 -4.96 -3.43
CA ILE A 125 -0.73 -4.93 -2.51
C ILE A 125 -0.22 -6.35 -2.31
N VAL A 126 1.05 -6.61 -2.65
CA VAL A 126 1.68 -7.93 -2.47
C VAL A 126 2.52 -7.93 -1.19
N VAL A 127 2.25 -8.85 -0.27
CA VAL A 127 2.88 -8.92 1.05
C VAL A 127 3.26 -10.35 1.44
N TYR A 128 4.33 -10.49 2.23
CA TYR A 128 4.77 -11.80 2.73
C TYR A 128 5.31 -11.79 4.17
N LYS A 129 5.58 -10.62 4.77
CA LYS A 129 6.11 -10.47 6.14
C LYS A 129 5.83 -9.08 6.72
N HIS A 130 6.16 -8.91 8.01
CA HIS A 130 6.09 -7.65 8.79
C HIS A 130 4.71 -6.99 8.79
N ILE A 131 3.79 -7.53 9.58
CA ILE A 131 2.40 -7.07 9.60
C ILE A 131 2.25 -5.60 10.02
N GLU A 132 3.12 -5.11 10.90
CA GLU A 132 3.14 -3.70 11.31
C GLU A 132 3.39 -2.76 10.11
N GLN A 133 4.26 -3.15 9.18
CA GLN A 133 4.50 -2.35 7.97
C GLN A 133 3.27 -2.36 7.06
N VAL A 134 2.58 -3.49 6.97
CA VAL A 134 1.34 -3.61 6.19
C VAL A 134 0.24 -2.73 6.76
N GLU A 135 0.04 -2.74 8.08
CA GLU A 135 -0.90 -1.82 8.75
C GLU A 135 -0.53 -0.36 8.51
N ARG A 136 0.75 0.01 8.73
CA ARG A 136 1.21 1.38 8.55
C ARG A 136 1.00 1.88 7.11
N LEU A 137 1.26 1.02 6.13
CA LEU A 137 0.99 1.29 4.72
C LEU A 137 -0.50 1.42 4.46
N LEU A 138 -1.31 0.44 4.89
CA LEU A 138 -2.75 0.46 4.67
C LEU A 138 -3.35 1.73 5.27
N ARG A 139 -2.98 2.07 6.51
CA ARG A 139 -3.42 3.30 7.18
C ARG A 139 -3.04 4.57 6.42
N SER A 140 -1.86 4.63 5.80
CA SER A 140 -1.44 5.85 5.08
C SER A 140 -2.23 6.08 3.80
N ILE A 141 -2.68 5.02 3.14
CA ILE A 141 -3.40 5.10 1.85
C ILE A 141 -4.90 4.83 1.93
N TYR A 142 -5.41 4.32 3.06
CA TYR A 142 -6.81 3.89 3.20
C TYR A 142 -7.79 5.07 3.08
N ARG A 143 -8.80 4.89 2.24
CA ARG A 143 -9.98 5.75 2.13
C ARG A 143 -11.22 4.87 1.89
N PRO A 144 -12.40 5.23 2.43
CA PRO A 144 -13.59 4.40 2.36
C PRO A 144 -14.09 4.14 0.93
N GLN A 145 -13.89 5.09 0.00
CA GLN A 145 -14.32 4.98 -1.39
C GLN A 145 -13.38 4.15 -2.29
N ASN A 146 -12.16 3.86 -1.82
CA ASN A 146 -11.18 3.07 -2.57
C ASN A 146 -11.37 1.57 -2.32
N VAL A 147 -10.75 0.74 -3.15
CA VAL A 147 -10.81 -0.73 -3.02
C VAL A 147 -9.40 -1.29 -2.89
N TYR A 148 -9.17 -2.22 -1.96
CA TYR A 148 -7.86 -2.77 -1.66
C TYR A 148 -7.87 -4.31 -1.73
N CYS A 149 -7.11 -4.86 -2.67
CA CYS A 149 -6.83 -6.29 -2.74
C CYS A 149 -5.42 -6.57 -2.20
N ILE A 150 -5.32 -7.37 -1.14
CA ILE A 150 -4.04 -7.75 -0.55
C ILE A 150 -3.72 -9.19 -0.95
N HIS A 151 -2.70 -9.36 -1.78
CA HIS A 151 -2.13 -10.66 -2.10
C HIS A 151 -1.11 -11.05 -1.02
N CYS A 152 -1.40 -12.13 -0.31
CA CYS A 152 -0.46 -12.72 0.65
C CYS A 152 0.23 -13.93 0.02
N ASP A 153 1.56 -13.93 0.04
CA ASP A 153 2.35 -15.07 -0.46
C ASP A 153 1.96 -16.36 0.28
N LYS A 154 1.80 -17.44 -0.49
CA LYS A 154 1.50 -18.77 0.03
C LYS A 154 2.54 -19.26 1.06
N LYS A 155 3.81 -18.84 0.95
CA LYS A 155 4.92 -19.19 1.85
C LYS A 155 4.91 -18.41 3.17
N ALA A 156 4.10 -17.35 3.30
CA ALA A 156 4.09 -16.55 4.51
C ALA A 156 3.65 -17.37 5.74
N ASP A 157 4.15 -16.97 6.91
CA ASP A 157 3.83 -17.59 8.19
C ASP A 157 2.31 -17.59 8.46
N ASP A 158 1.81 -18.64 9.11
CA ASP A 158 0.37 -18.77 9.34
C ASP A 158 -0.15 -17.71 10.32
N THR A 159 0.62 -17.38 11.35
CA THR A 159 0.28 -16.31 12.30
C THR A 159 0.21 -14.96 11.59
N PHE A 160 1.10 -14.71 10.63
CA PHE A 160 1.04 -13.52 9.78
C PHE A 160 -0.22 -13.48 8.92
N LYS A 161 -0.59 -14.60 8.28
CA LYS A 161 -1.83 -14.69 7.48
C LYS A 161 -3.07 -14.48 8.33
N GLN A 162 -3.13 -15.06 9.53
CA GLN A 162 -4.25 -14.85 10.45
C GLN A 162 -4.35 -13.39 10.90
N ALA A 163 -3.23 -12.76 11.24
CA ALA A 163 -3.19 -11.35 11.62
C ALA A 163 -3.65 -10.45 10.46
N LEU A 164 -3.19 -10.74 9.24
CA LEU A 164 -3.63 -10.03 8.05
C LEU A 164 -5.14 -10.20 7.81
N ARG A 165 -5.67 -11.42 7.95
CA ARG A 165 -7.12 -11.68 7.86
C ARG A 165 -7.88 -10.84 8.86
N GLY A 166 -7.44 -10.81 10.13
CA GLY A 166 -8.06 -10.01 11.19
C GLY A 166 -8.11 -8.53 10.84
N ILE A 167 -7.01 -7.95 10.32
CA ILE A 167 -6.99 -6.55 9.88
C ILE A 167 -7.97 -6.34 8.72
N THR A 168 -7.92 -7.19 7.69
CA THR A 168 -8.79 -7.02 6.51
C THR A 168 -10.27 -7.20 6.84
N SER A 169 -10.63 -8.07 7.80
CA SER A 169 -12.03 -8.28 8.18
C SER A 169 -12.67 -7.08 8.87
N CYS A 170 -11.89 -6.09 9.30
CA CYS A 170 -12.42 -4.87 9.88
C CYS A 170 -12.89 -3.83 8.85
N PHE A 171 -12.66 -4.07 7.55
CA PHE A 171 -13.02 -3.14 6.49
C PHE A 171 -13.80 -3.84 5.39
N ASP A 172 -14.87 -3.23 4.91
CA ASP A 172 -15.70 -3.82 3.84
C ASP A 172 -15.04 -3.75 2.46
N ASN A 173 -14.15 -2.77 2.26
CA ASN A 173 -13.48 -2.46 1.00
C ASN A 173 -12.03 -2.97 0.94
N VAL A 174 -11.57 -3.71 1.96
CA VAL A 174 -10.24 -4.34 1.99
C VAL A 174 -10.41 -5.85 2.07
N PHE A 175 -9.83 -6.58 1.13
CA PHE A 175 -9.93 -8.04 1.12
C PHE A 175 -8.60 -8.70 0.76
N MET A 176 -8.43 -9.92 1.26
CA MET A 176 -7.33 -10.78 0.82
C MET A 176 -7.68 -11.45 -0.50
N SER A 177 -6.68 -11.60 -1.37
CA SER A 177 -6.82 -12.38 -2.60
C SER A 177 -7.28 -13.80 -2.27
N THR A 178 -8.29 -14.29 -2.99
CA THR A 178 -8.81 -15.66 -2.85
C THR A 178 -7.77 -16.71 -3.25
N ARG A 179 -6.91 -16.36 -4.22
CA ARG A 179 -5.80 -17.20 -4.67
C ARG A 179 -4.49 -16.63 -4.15
N SER A 180 -3.75 -17.45 -3.41
CA SER A 180 -2.37 -17.19 -3.00
C SER A 180 -1.42 -18.04 -3.83
N ILE A 181 -0.49 -17.37 -4.51
CA ILE A 181 0.60 -18.02 -5.25
C ILE A 181 1.87 -17.95 -4.42
N SER A 182 2.82 -18.81 -4.74
CA SER A 182 4.12 -18.80 -4.11
C SER A 182 5.07 -17.94 -4.92
N VAL A 183 5.34 -16.71 -4.47
CA VAL A 183 6.15 -15.78 -5.25
C VAL A 183 7.63 -16.20 -5.15
N ILE A 184 8.29 -16.21 -6.31
CA ILE A 184 9.74 -16.45 -6.41
C ILE A 184 10.35 -15.24 -7.10
N TRP A 185 11.35 -14.65 -6.46
CA TRP A 185 12.01 -13.45 -6.95
C TRP A 185 12.59 -13.66 -8.35
N GLY A 186 12.35 -12.69 -9.24
CA GLY A 186 12.86 -12.71 -10.62
C GLY A 186 12.19 -13.73 -11.55
N THR A 187 11.08 -14.35 -11.13
CA THR A 187 10.36 -15.34 -11.95
C THR A 187 8.88 -14.99 -12.10
N THR A 188 8.30 -15.43 -13.20
CA THR A 188 6.85 -15.42 -13.39
C THR A 188 6.24 -16.50 -12.50
N SER A 189 5.40 -16.07 -11.56
CA SER A 189 4.69 -16.96 -10.64
C SER A 189 3.27 -17.17 -11.15
N CYS A 190 2.92 -18.41 -11.48
CA CYS A 190 1.54 -18.90 -11.55
C CYS A 190 1.30 -19.78 -10.29
#